data_AF-A0A1I7Z7D8-F1
#
_entry.id   AF-A0A1I7Z7D8-F1
#
_cell.length_a   1.000
_cell.length_b   1.000
_cell.length_c   1.000
_cell.angle_alpha   90.00
_cell.angle_beta   90.00
_cell.angle_gamma   90.00
#
_symmetry.space_group_name_H-M   'P 1'
#
loop_
_entity.id
_entity.type
_entity.pdbx_description
1 polymer ?
#
loop_
_entity_poly.entity_id
_entity_poly.type
_entity_poly.pdbx_seq_one_letter_code
_entity_poly.pdbx_strand_id
1 'polypeptide(L)'
;MTSAEQSVEQESNLATRNESIQRCIASLEHAVQCKEPECDRAECHKMKRVVTHTRGCRKRQESNCPVCKQLIALFCYHAKECHLEQCRVTFCQSIRRKLEEHKRLVELQDDLTTIEVMEAVINLENLTLEDGSSQEDVEMVEPSTSCS
;
A
#
# COMPACT_ATOMS: atom_id res chain seq x y z
N MET A 1 22.85 18.34 -14.45
CA MET A 1 22.00 18.39 -13.24
C MET A 1 22.45 17.26 -12.35
N THR A 2 22.94 17.57 -11.16
CA THR A 2 23.56 16.60 -10.25
C THR A 2 22.48 15.82 -9.49
N SER A 3 22.76 14.57 -9.10
CA SER A 3 21.80 13.69 -8.39
C SER A 3 21.31 14.27 -7.05
N ALA A 4 22.04 15.24 -6.48
CA ALA A 4 21.64 15.98 -5.28
C ALA A 4 20.50 16.98 -5.55
N GLU A 5 20.49 17.63 -6.72
CA GLU A 5 19.46 18.62 -7.09
C GLU A 5 18.09 17.94 -7.34
N GLN A 6 18.09 16.75 -7.94
CA GLN A 6 16.88 15.96 -8.16
C GLN A 6 16.22 15.48 -6.87
N SER A 7 17.02 15.15 -5.84
CA SER A 7 16.50 14.66 -4.56
C SER A 7 15.78 15.78 -3.79
N VAL A 8 16.34 17.00 -3.81
CA VAL A 8 15.75 18.19 -3.16
C VAL A 8 14.49 18.68 -3.88
N GLU A 9 14.47 18.67 -5.22
CA GLU A 9 13.28 19.00 -6.00
C GLU A 9 12.16 17.96 -5.80
N GLN A 10 12.49 16.69 -5.66
CA GLN A 10 11.51 15.65 -5.39
C GLN A 10 10.90 15.77 -3.99
N GLU A 11 11.71 16.04 -2.95
CA GLU A 11 11.22 16.30 -1.59
C GLU A 11 10.33 17.55 -1.51
N SER A 12 10.72 18.65 -2.15
CA SER A 12 9.92 19.88 -2.16
C SER A 12 8.58 19.71 -2.90
N ASN A 13 8.54 18.94 -3.99
CA ASN A 13 7.30 18.60 -4.70
C ASN A 13 6.37 17.73 -3.82
N LEU A 14 6.93 16.75 -3.10
CA LEU A 14 6.15 15.92 -2.17
C LEU A 14 5.59 16.75 -1.00
N ALA A 15 6.39 17.65 -0.44
CA ALA A 15 5.96 18.56 0.62
C ALA A 15 4.80 19.46 0.17
N THR A 16 4.92 20.09 -1.00
CA THR A 16 3.88 20.94 -1.60
C THR A 16 2.58 20.16 -1.84
N ARG A 17 2.70 18.91 -2.30
CA ARG A 17 1.56 18.02 -2.49
C ARG A 17 0.88 17.69 -1.15
N ASN A 18 1.66 17.34 -0.13
CA ASN A 18 1.14 17.03 1.20
C ASN A 18 0.40 18.21 1.82
N GLU A 19 0.96 19.41 1.71
CA GLU A 19 0.31 20.64 2.20
C GLU A 19 -1.05 20.87 1.51
N SER A 20 -1.11 20.64 0.20
CA SER A 20 -2.35 20.76 -0.57
C SER A 20 -3.39 19.72 -0.15
N ILE A 21 -2.98 18.49 0.14
CA ILE A 21 -3.86 17.44 0.66
C ILE A 21 -4.42 17.86 2.03
N GLN A 22 -3.57 18.36 2.93
CA GLN A 22 -4.00 18.81 4.26
C GLN A 22 -4.99 19.98 4.19
N ARG A 23 -4.77 20.94 3.28
CA ARG A 23 -5.74 22.02 2.99
C ARG A 23 -7.08 21.48 2.50
N CYS A 24 -7.07 20.45 1.65
CA CYS A 24 -8.29 19.78 1.19
C CYS A 24 -9.01 19.05 2.32
N ILE A 25 -8.28 18.38 3.23
CA ILE A 25 -8.86 17.72 4.41
C ILE A 25 -9.52 18.76 5.33
N ALA A 26 -8.83 19.85 5.64
CA ALA A 26 -9.41 20.93 6.47
C ALA A 26 -10.69 21.53 5.85
N SER A 27 -10.69 21.71 4.52
CA SER A 27 -11.87 22.17 3.78
C SER A 27 -13.03 21.17 3.84
N LEU A 28 -12.73 19.87 3.76
CA LEU A 28 -13.69 18.79 3.90
C LEU A 28 -14.30 18.74 5.31
N GLU A 29 -13.47 18.76 6.34
CA GLU A 29 -13.92 18.74 7.74
C GLU A 29 -14.82 19.93 8.07
N HIS A 30 -14.46 21.11 7.58
CA HIS A 30 -15.29 22.29 7.69
C HIS A 30 -16.63 22.11 6.95
N ALA A 31 -16.60 21.73 5.67
CA ALA A 31 -17.79 21.63 4.83
C ALA A 31 -18.84 20.66 5.40
N VAL A 32 -18.39 19.56 6.01
CA VAL A 32 -19.26 18.56 6.64
C VAL A 32 -19.92 19.09 7.93
N GLN A 33 -19.27 20.01 8.64
CA GLN A 33 -19.78 20.58 9.89
C GLN A 33 -20.51 21.91 9.71
N CYS A 34 -20.24 22.61 8.61
CA CYS A 34 -20.77 23.92 8.29
C CYS A 34 -22.25 23.83 7.93
N LYS A 35 -23.11 24.39 8.78
CA LYS A 35 -24.58 24.44 8.55
C LYS A 35 -25.01 25.66 7.73
N GLU A 36 -24.15 26.66 7.62
CA GLU A 36 -24.44 27.90 6.89
C GLU A 36 -24.66 27.62 5.39
N PRO A 37 -25.85 27.93 4.84
CA PRO A 37 -26.12 27.76 3.42
C PRO A 37 -25.25 28.70 2.58
N GLU A 38 -25.00 29.91 3.08
CA GLU A 38 -24.16 30.94 2.45
C GLU A 38 -22.88 31.15 3.26
N CYS A 39 -22.02 30.14 3.33
CA CYS A 39 -20.71 30.30 3.96
C CYS A 39 -19.81 31.21 3.12
N ASP A 40 -19.12 32.19 3.70
CA ASP A 40 -18.25 33.12 2.95
C ASP A 40 -17.03 32.43 2.29
N ARG A 41 -16.74 31.17 2.66
CA ARG A 41 -15.63 30.40 2.10
C ARG A 41 -16.05 29.73 0.78
N ALA A 42 -15.51 30.21 -0.34
CA ALA A 42 -15.72 29.60 -1.66
C ALA A 42 -15.38 28.10 -1.71
N GLU A 43 -14.32 27.68 -1.00
CA GLU A 43 -13.92 26.27 -0.91
C GLU A 43 -14.93 25.41 -0.13
N CYS A 44 -15.64 25.98 0.84
CA CYS A 44 -16.72 25.29 1.54
C CYS A 44 -17.86 24.95 0.56
N HIS A 45 -18.26 25.90 -0.29
CA HIS A 45 -19.30 25.68 -1.31
C HIS A 45 -18.93 24.57 -2.29
N LYS A 46 -17.71 24.62 -2.83
CA LYS A 46 -17.19 23.58 -3.73
C LYS A 46 -17.21 22.22 -3.06
N MET A 47 -16.70 22.15 -1.82
CA MET A 47 -16.60 20.90 -1.09
C MET A 47 -17.98 20.33 -0.72
N LYS A 48 -18.94 21.16 -0.28
CA LYS A 48 -20.33 20.75 -0.03
C LYS A 48 -20.98 20.13 -1.26
N ARG A 49 -20.76 20.71 -2.44
CA ARG A 49 -21.25 20.15 -3.72
C ARG A 49 -20.64 18.79 -4.02
N VAL A 50 -19.33 18.64 -3.82
CA VAL A 50 -18.60 17.38 -4.05
C VAL A 50 -19.09 16.28 -3.09
N VAL A 51 -19.24 16.59 -1.80
CA VAL A 51 -19.77 15.64 -0.80
C VAL A 51 -21.21 15.22 -1.14
N THR A 52 -22.06 16.18 -1.51
CA THR A 52 -23.45 15.90 -1.92
C THR A 52 -23.50 15.03 -3.16
N HIS A 53 -22.68 15.32 -4.16
CA HIS A 53 -22.53 14.50 -5.36
C HIS A 53 -22.16 13.05 -5.00
N THR A 54 -21.12 12.85 -4.18
CA THR A 54 -20.64 11.50 -3.83
C THR A 54 -21.70 10.67 -3.10
N ARG A 55 -22.61 11.28 -2.35
CA ARG A 55 -23.73 10.57 -1.71
C ARG A 55 -24.75 10.03 -2.71
N GLY A 56 -25.05 10.78 -3.78
CA GLY A 56 -26.05 10.43 -4.80
C GLY A 56 -25.51 9.85 -6.11
N CYS A 57 -24.19 9.80 -6.29
CA CYS A 57 -23.57 9.39 -7.55
C CYS A 57 -23.67 7.88 -7.77
N ARG A 58 -24.46 7.45 -8.77
CA ARG A 58 -24.57 6.04 -9.18
C ARG A 58 -23.28 5.50 -9.78
N LYS A 59 -22.61 6.32 -10.62
CA LYS A 59 -21.30 5.98 -11.25
C LYS A 59 -20.17 5.75 -10.24
N ARG A 60 -20.37 6.08 -8.95
CA ARG A 60 -19.43 5.77 -7.87
C ARG A 60 -19.29 4.26 -7.65
N GLN A 61 -20.39 3.51 -7.72
CA GLN A 61 -20.39 2.07 -7.41
C GLN A 61 -19.52 1.28 -8.40
N GLU A 62 -19.52 1.71 -9.66
CA GLU A 62 -18.71 1.12 -10.73
C GLU A 62 -17.31 1.74 -10.84
N SER A 63 -16.92 2.64 -9.92
CA SER A 63 -15.66 3.41 -9.97
C SER A 63 -15.45 4.30 -11.22
N ASN A 64 -16.51 4.53 -12.00
CA ASN A 64 -16.49 5.29 -13.27
C ASN A 64 -16.58 6.83 -13.09
N CYS A 65 -16.57 7.33 -11.86
CA CYS A 65 -16.68 8.77 -11.58
C CYS A 65 -15.35 9.35 -11.05
N PRO A 66 -14.66 10.23 -11.80
CA PRO A 66 -13.36 10.77 -11.40
C PRO A 66 -13.47 11.65 -10.14
N VAL A 67 -14.56 12.42 -10.00
CA VAL A 67 -14.82 13.25 -8.80
C VAL A 67 -14.93 12.37 -7.56
N CYS A 68 -15.72 11.29 -7.65
CA CYS A 68 -15.86 10.35 -6.53
C CYS A 68 -14.55 9.63 -6.23
N LYS A 69 -13.76 9.25 -7.25
CA LYS A 69 -12.45 8.62 -7.05
C LYS A 69 -11.50 9.53 -6.28
N GLN A 70 -11.44 10.81 -6.63
CA GLN A 70 -10.63 11.81 -5.93
C GLN A 70 -11.12 12.03 -4.49
N LEU A 71 -12.44 12.18 -4.27
CA LEU A 71 -12.97 12.37 -2.92
C LEU A 71 -12.75 11.14 -2.03
N ILE A 72 -12.90 9.92 -2.57
CA ILE A 72 -12.62 8.69 -1.82
C ILE A 72 -11.13 8.63 -1.45
N ALA A 73 -10.22 9.00 -2.35
CA ALA A 73 -8.80 9.07 -2.02
C ALA A 73 -8.55 10.05 -0.86
N LEU A 74 -9.17 11.24 -0.89
CA LEU A 74 -9.09 12.21 0.20
C LEU A 74 -9.64 11.65 1.53
N PHE A 75 -10.77 10.93 1.49
CA PHE A 75 -11.29 10.24 2.67
C PHE A 75 -10.33 9.17 3.20
N CYS A 76 -9.64 8.44 2.32
CA CYS A 76 -8.62 7.48 2.74
C CYS A 76 -7.43 8.16 3.42
N TYR A 77 -6.98 9.32 2.94
CA TYR A 77 -5.94 10.10 3.63
C TYR A 77 -6.39 10.50 5.03
N HIS A 78 -7.57 11.10 5.16
CA HIS A 78 -8.12 11.46 6.45
C HIS A 78 -8.29 10.25 7.38
N ALA A 79 -8.84 9.14 6.89
CA ALA A 79 -9.12 7.95 7.69
C ALA A 79 -7.86 7.25 8.23
N LYS A 80 -6.71 7.37 7.55
CA LYS A 80 -5.43 6.83 8.01
C LYS A 80 -4.94 7.50 9.29
N GLU A 81 -5.21 8.80 9.45
CA GLU A 81 -4.74 9.61 10.57
C GLU A 81 -5.86 9.89 11.59
N CYS A 82 -7.12 9.57 11.25
CA CYS A 82 -8.28 9.84 12.08
C CYS A 82 -8.50 8.75 13.14
N HIS A 83 -8.32 9.10 14.41
CA HIS A 83 -8.56 8.22 15.56
C HIS A 83 -9.86 8.54 16.32
N LEU A 84 -10.69 9.45 15.82
CA LEU A 84 -11.95 9.80 16.47
C LEU A 84 -12.95 8.63 16.41
N GLU A 85 -13.54 8.27 17.55
CA GLU A 85 -14.61 7.26 17.60
C GLU A 85 -15.83 7.72 16.81
N GLN A 86 -16.25 8.97 17.03
CA GLN A 86 -17.39 9.60 16.36
C GLN A 86 -16.93 10.68 15.37
N CYS A 87 -16.20 10.28 14.32
CA CYS A 87 -15.84 11.21 13.25
C CYS A 87 -17.07 11.65 12.44
N ARG A 88 -17.23 12.96 12.24
CA ARG A 88 -18.33 13.55 11.46
C ARG A 88 -18.13 13.43 9.96
N VAL A 89 -16.89 13.24 9.49
CA VAL A 89 -16.58 13.09 8.07
C VAL A 89 -17.31 11.87 7.51
N THR A 90 -18.16 12.11 6.50
CA THR A 90 -18.95 11.06 5.87
C THR A 90 -18.05 9.94 5.34
N PHE A 91 -18.43 8.69 5.60
CA PHE A 91 -17.69 7.48 5.23
C PHE A 91 -16.36 7.22 5.96
N CYS A 92 -15.87 8.13 6.82
CA CYS A 92 -14.60 7.94 7.54
C CYS A 92 -14.56 6.61 8.30
N GLN A 93 -15.58 6.33 9.13
CA GLN A 93 -15.64 5.08 9.90
C GLN A 93 -15.66 3.83 9.00
N SER A 94 -16.44 3.86 7.91
CA SER A 94 -16.51 2.74 6.98
C SER A 94 -15.19 2.50 6.24
N ILE A 95 -14.50 3.58 5.89
CA ILE A 95 -13.19 3.51 5.22
C ILE A 95 -12.12 3.01 6.20
N ARG A 96 -12.10 3.52 7.44
CA ARG A 96 -11.17 3.06 8.48
C ARG A 96 -11.29 1.54 8.73
N ARG A 97 -12.52 1.03 8.88
CA ARG A 97 -12.76 -0.42 8.99
C ARG A 97 -12.23 -1.20 7.78
N LYS A 98 -12.47 -0.70 6.56
CA LYS A 98 -11.96 -1.35 5.34
C LYS A 98 -10.44 -1.31 5.23
N LEU A 99 -9.80 -0.22 5.70
CA LEU A 99 -8.35 -0.12 5.75
C LEU A 99 -7.76 -1.12 6.75
N GLU A 100 -8.38 -1.27 7.93
CA GLU A 100 -7.99 -2.26 8.93
C GLU A 100 -8.17 -3.70 8.43
N GLU A 101 -9.31 -4.00 7.79
CA GLU A 101 -9.58 -5.28 7.15
C GLU A 101 -8.56 -5.60 6.06
N HIS A 102 -8.30 -4.64 5.16
CA HIS A 102 -7.30 -4.80 4.11
C HIS A 102 -5.89 -5.01 4.69
N LYS A 103 -5.52 -4.29 5.75
CA LYS A 103 -4.22 -4.49 6.42
C LYS A 103 -4.07 -5.92 6.95
N ARG A 104 -5.10 -6.45 7.61
CA ARG A 104 -5.11 -7.84 8.10
C ARG A 104 -5.03 -8.86 6.96
N LEU A 105 -5.73 -8.62 5.85
CA LEU A 105 -5.68 -9.50 4.68
C LEU A 105 -4.31 -9.50 4.03
N VAL A 106 -3.65 -8.33 3.93
CA VAL A 106 -2.28 -8.23 3.43
C VAL A 106 -1.31 -8.94 4.37
N GLU A 107 -1.40 -8.72 5.70
CA GLU A 107 -0.56 -9.42 6.68
C GLU A 107 -0.70 -10.95 6.56
N LEU A 108 -1.92 -11.46 6.45
CA LEU A 108 -2.15 -12.88 6.25
C LEU A 108 -1.60 -13.39 4.91
N GLN A 109 -1.76 -12.62 3.83
CA GLN A 109 -1.22 -12.98 2.52
C GLN A 109 0.31 -12.98 2.53
N ASP A 110 0.93 -11.99 3.17
CA ASP A 110 2.38 -11.89 3.34
C ASP A 110 2.90 -13.06 4.17
N ASP A 111 2.22 -13.44 5.26
CA ASP A 111 2.53 -14.63 6.07
C ASP A 111 2.45 -15.91 5.22
N LEU A 112 1.41 -16.08 4.41
CA LEU A 112 1.26 -17.23 3.51
C LEU A 112 2.38 -17.27 2.46
N THR A 113 2.70 -16.15 1.82
CA THR A 113 3.82 -16.10 0.85
C THR A 113 5.17 -16.31 1.53
N THR A 114 5.33 -15.88 2.78
CA THR A 114 6.55 -16.13 3.57
C THR A 114 6.69 -17.61 3.89
N ILE A 115 5.59 -18.30 4.23
CA ILE A 115 5.58 -19.75 4.42
C ILE A 115 5.93 -20.46 3.11
N GLU A 116 5.33 -20.08 1.97
CA GLU A 116 5.66 -20.66 0.65
C GLU A 116 7.14 -20.44 0.28
N VAL A 117 7.68 -19.25 0.54
CA VAL A 117 9.10 -18.94 0.33
C VAL A 117 9.98 -19.75 1.29
N MET A 118 9.59 -19.89 2.55
CA MET A 118 10.32 -20.70 3.54
C MET A 118 10.32 -22.18 3.15
N GLU A 119 9.19 -22.73 2.69
CA GLU A 119 9.11 -24.09 2.13
C GLU A 119 10.04 -24.25 0.93
N ALA A 120 10.10 -23.27 0.03
CA ALA A 120 11.03 -23.28 -1.09
C ALA A 120 12.51 -23.20 -0.65
N VAL A 121 12.82 -22.43 0.40
CA VAL A 121 14.17 -22.35 0.98
C VAL A 121 14.57 -23.66 1.64
N ILE A 122 13.68 -24.28 2.44
CA ILE A 122 13.91 -25.60 3.04
C ILE A 122 14.14 -26.65 1.94
N ASN A 123 13.35 -26.61 0.86
CA ASN A 123 13.54 -27.51 -0.29
C ASN A 123 14.83 -27.23 -1.07
N LEU A 124 15.31 -25.98 -1.10
CA LEU A 124 16.59 -25.60 -1.69
C LEU A 124 17.78 -26.03 -0.82
N GLU A 125 17.66 -25.97 0.51
CA GLU A 125 18.64 -26.48 1.46
C GLU A 125 18.74 -28.02 1.41
N ASN A 126 17.65 -28.72 1.11
CA ASN A 126 17.67 -30.16 0.87
C ASN A 126 18.40 -30.54 -0.44
N LEU A 127 18.48 -29.64 -1.43
CA LEU A 127 19.24 -29.86 -2.68
C LEU A 127 20.76 -29.66 -2.50
N THR A 128 21.20 -28.98 -1.44
CA THR A 128 22.62 -28.66 -1.21
C THR A 128 23.31 -29.57 -0.19
N LEU A 129 22.60 -30.54 0.40
CA LEU A 129 23.14 -31.49 1.39
C LEU A 129 23.54 -32.87 0.83
N GLU A 130 23.46 -33.12 -0.49
CA GLU A 130 23.88 -34.40 -1.10
C GLU A 130 25.31 -34.42 -1.66
N ASP A 131 26.12 -33.37 -1.48
CA ASP A 131 27.53 -33.37 -1.89
C ASP A 131 28.46 -33.23 -0.66
N GLY A 132 28.94 -34.38 -0.15
CA GLY A 132 30.05 -34.38 0.79
C GLY A 132 30.34 -35.67 1.55
N SER A 133 31.39 -36.39 1.11
CA SER A 133 32.26 -37.36 1.83
C SER A 133 31.74 -38.79 2.14
N SER A 134 32.42 -39.93 1.93
CA SER A 134 33.79 -40.35 1.47
C SER A 134 33.78 -41.90 1.24
N GLN A 135 34.47 -42.50 0.23
CA GLN A 135 35.76 -43.26 0.30
C GLN A 135 35.84 -44.32 1.43
N GLU A 136 36.28 -45.59 1.30
CA GLU A 136 37.42 -46.24 0.61
C GLU A 136 37.16 -47.78 0.51
N ASP A 137 37.75 -48.49 -0.46
CA ASP A 137 38.42 -49.78 -0.18
C ASP A 137 39.31 -50.23 -1.36
N VAL A 138 40.40 -50.88 -0.94
CA VAL A 138 41.66 -51.15 -1.61
C VAL A 138 41.59 -52.36 -2.54
N GLU A 139 42.17 -52.29 -3.75
CA GLU A 139 42.90 -53.45 -4.29
C GLU A 139 44.02 -53.01 -5.26
N MET A 140 45.26 -53.18 -4.80
CA MET A 140 46.45 -53.20 -5.65
C MET A 140 46.66 -54.62 -6.18
N VAL A 141 47.12 -54.77 -7.43
CA VAL A 141 48.28 -55.57 -7.87
C VAL A 141 48.35 -55.58 -9.42
N GLU A 142 49.34 -54.87 -9.95
CA GLU A 142 50.03 -55.09 -11.24
C GLU A 142 51.00 -56.30 -11.08
N PRO A 143 51.54 -57.00 -12.12
CA PRO A 143 52.12 -56.34 -13.31
C PRO A 143 52.27 -57.11 -14.66
N SER A 144 52.38 -56.30 -15.72
CA SER A 144 53.37 -56.37 -16.83
C SER A 144 53.33 -57.40 -17.99
N THR A 145 53.62 -56.85 -19.18
CA THR A 145 54.13 -57.43 -20.45
C THR A 145 53.14 -58.21 -21.33
N SER A 146 53.11 -58.18 -22.67
CA SER A 146 53.77 -57.41 -23.75
C SER A 146 53.10 -57.81 -25.09
N CYS A 147 53.06 -56.88 -26.05
CA CYS A 147 53.08 -57.00 -27.51
C CYS A 147 52.76 -58.34 -28.23
N SER A 148 51.96 -58.26 -29.29
CA SER A 148 52.10 -59.05 -30.53
C SER A 148 51.76 -58.18 -31.72
#